data_AF-A0A5B7VX86-F1
#
_entry.id   AF-A0A5B7VX86-F1
#
_cell.length_a   1.000
_cell.length_b   1.000
_cell.length_c   1.000
_cell.angle_alpha   90.00
_cell.angle_beta   90.00
_cell.angle_gamma   90.00
#
_symmetry.space_group_name_H-M   'P 1'
#
loop_
_entity.id
_entity.type
_entity.pdbx_description
1 polymer ?
#
loop_
_entity_poly.entity_id
_entity_poly.type
_entity_poly.pdbx_seq_one_letter_code
_entity_poly.pdbx_strand_id
1 'polypeptide(L)'
;MLPPKTIGPMVYLLTEGVIARGTGSFNEKQEKALVILLSEVRRRRQFIEVLEHCSLDGTKVKAMASLERINALLNGHEQDQFNRFIDSLAINQTSDSPVRVAWSPSNAWRKEAVLVAAQNSGRFDGLA
;
A
#
# COMPACT_ATOMS: atom_id res chain seq x y z
N MET A 1 -0.16 18.32 -0.49
CA MET A 1 0.35 16.95 -0.27
C MET A 1 0.60 16.74 1.22
N LEU A 2 0.20 15.59 1.76
CA LEU A 2 0.48 15.23 3.15
C LEU A 2 1.97 14.89 3.36
N PRO A 3 2.56 15.14 4.54
CA PRO A 3 3.92 14.72 4.86
C PRO A 3 4.05 13.19 4.89
N PRO A 4 5.22 12.61 4.53
CA PRO A 4 5.46 11.17 4.63
C PRO A 4 5.20 10.58 6.01
N LYS A 5 5.52 11.35 7.07
CA LYS A 5 5.25 10.99 8.48
C LYS A 5 3.77 10.87 8.81
N THR A 6 2.89 11.45 8.00
CA THR A 6 1.44 11.33 8.12
C THR A 6 0.92 10.22 7.20
N ILE A 7 1.47 10.11 5.99
CA ILE A 7 1.08 9.08 5.02
C ILE A 7 1.46 7.68 5.52
N GLY A 8 2.65 7.49 6.08
CA GLY A 8 3.14 6.19 6.57
C GLY A 8 2.18 5.51 7.55
N PRO A 9 1.77 6.16 8.66
CA PRO A 9 0.80 5.58 9.59
C PRO A 9 -0.56 5.30 8.96
N MET A 10 -1.02 6.13 8.03
CA MET A 10 -2.26 5.88 7.30
C MET A 10 -2.15 4.65 6.39
N VAL A 11 -1.02 4.47 5.70
CA VAL A 11 -0.73 3.27 4.91
C VAL A 11 -0.72 2.04 5.82
N TYR A 12 -0.05 2.11 6.98
CA TYR A 12 -0.03 1.03 7.97
C TYR A 12 -1.45 0.60 8.36
N LEU A 13 -2.27 1.54 8.83
CA LEU A 13 -3.65 1.28 9.26
C LEU A 13 -4.53 0.72 8.13
N LEU A 14 -4.35 1.22 6.91
CA LEU A 14 -5.11 0.73 5.75
C LEU A 14 -4.69 -0.70 5.38
N THR A 15 -3.40 -1.03 5.44
CA THR A 15 -2.92 -2.39 5.16
C THR A 15 -3.38 -3.39 6.24
N GLU A 16 -3.41 -2.98 7.51
CA GLU A 16 -4.03 -3.76 8.59
C GLU A 16 -5.52 -3.99 8.32
N GLY A 17 -6.26 -2.91 8.04
CA GLY A 17 -7.71 -2.96 7.87
C GLY A 17 -8.18 -3.85 6.71
N VAL A 18 -7.41 -3.90 5.61
CA VAL A 18 -7.73 -4.76 4.45
C VAL A 18 -7.83 -6.24 4.84
N ILE A 19 -7.08 -6.69 5.85
CA ILE A 19 -7.03 -8.10 6.30
C ILE A 19 -7.80 -8.33 7.61
N ALA A 20 -7.95 -7.30 8.45
CA ALA A 20 -8.47 -7.44 9.82
C ALA A 20 -9.90 -8.01 9.95
N ARG A 21 -10.69 -8.08 8.87
CA ARG A 21 -12.00 -8.74 8.93
C ARG A 21 -11.90 -10.19 8.44
N GLY A 22 -12.00 -11.11 9.38
CA GLY A 22 -11.94 -12.56 9.17
C GLY A 22 -12.76 -13.05 7.97
N THR A 23 -12.21 -14.07 7.30
CA THR A 23 -12.81 -14.89 6.23
C THR A 23 -14.11 -14.34 5.64
N GLY A 24 -13.97 -13.45 4.64
CA GLY A 24 -15.07 -13.08 3.75
C GLY A 24 -15.39 -11.58 3.64
N SER A 25 -14.85 -10.70 4.50
CA SER A 25 -15.12 -9.25 4.43
C SER A 25 -13.88 -8.45 4.01
N PHE A 26 -13.42 -8.68 2.78
CA PHE A 26 -12.49 -7.78 2.12
C PHE A 26 -13.08 -6.37 2.04
N ASN A 27 -12.32 -5.37 2.47
CA ASN A 27 -12.79 -4.00 2.45
C ASN A 27 -12.25 -3.26 1.23
N GLU A 28 -13.00 -3.37 0.13
CA GLU A 28 -12.74 -2.63 -1.12
C GLU A 28 -12.53 -1.13 -0.90
N LYS A 29 -13.23 -0.53 0.08
CA LYS A 29 -13.08 0.90 0.37
C LYS A 29 -11.74 1.21 1.00
N GLN A 30 -11.20 0.33 1.85
CA GLN A 30 -9.87 0.50 2.43
C GLN A 30 -8.77 0.32 1.39
N GLU A 31 -8.89 -0.67 0.50
CA GLU A 31 -7.93 -0.80 -0.60
C GLU A 31 -7.97 0.43 -1.53
N LYS A 32 -9.17 0.91 -1.89
CA LYS A 32 -9.32 2.15 -2.67
C LYS A 32 -8.69 3.35 -1.97
N ALA A 33 -8.87 3.49 -0.66
CA ALA A 33 -8.25 4.55 0.12
C ALA A 33 -6.70 4.42 0.12
N LEU A 34 -6.18 3.20 0.24
CA LEU A 34 -4.74 2.90 0.17
C LEU A 34 -4.17 3.30 -1.19
N VAL A 35 -4.86 2.92 -2.28
CA VAL A 35 -4.48 3.31 -3.64
C VAL A 35 -4.45 4.82 -3.80
N ILE A 36 -5.50 5.53 -3.39
CA ILE A 36 -5.57 7.00 -3.49
C ILE A 36 -4.39 7.62 -2.75
N LEU A 37 -4.15 7.19 -1.51
CA LEU A 37 -3.09 7.71 -0.67
C LEU A 37 -1.69 7.50 -1.26
N LEU A 38 -1.41 6.32 -1.80
CA LEU A 38 -0.12 6.02 -2.43
C LEU A 38 0.03 6.75 -3.77
N SER A 39 -1.05 6.91 -4.54
CA SER A 39 -1.05 7.61 -5.83
C SER A 39 -0.74 9.10 -5.71
N GLU A 40 -0.84 9.68 -4.52
CA GLU A 40 -0.40 11.05 -4.24
C GLU A 40 1.12 11.18 -4.24
N VAL A 41 1.86 10.10 -3.98
CA VAL A 41 3.33 10.13 -3.92
C VAL A 41 3.91 10.31 -5.32
N ARG A 42 4.74 11.34 -5.52
CA ARG A 42 5.29 11.71 -6.84
C ARG A 42 6.78 11.41 -7.01
N ARG A 43 7.51 11.20 -5.92
CA ARG A 43 8.98 11.11 -5.92
C ARG A 43 9.45 9.86 -5.19
N ARG A 44 10.48 9.21 -5.73
CA ARG A 44 11.07 8.00 -5.13
C ARG A 44 11.53 8.22 -3.68
N ARG A 45 12.21 9.34 -3.40
CA ARG A 45 12.67 9.66 -2.04
C ARG A 45 11.50 9.78 -1.06
N GLN A 46 10.41 10.39 -1.50
CA GLN A 46 9.21 10.54 -0.68
C GLN A 46 8.55 9.20 -0.42
N PHE A 47 8.47 8.32 -1.42
CA PHE A 47 7.94 6.98 -1.26
C PHE A 47 8.74 6.14 -0.26
N ILE A 48 10.08 6.20 -0.34
CA ILE A 48 10.94 5.54 0.66
C ILE A 48 10.65 6.09 2.07
N GLU A 49 10.51 7.40 2.22
CA GLU A 49 10.21 8.02 3.52
C GLU A 49 8.82 7.60 4.04
N VAL A 50 7.82 7.44 3.16
CA VAL A 50 6.50 6.89 3.53
C VAL A 50 6.64 5.47 4.06
N LEU A 51 7.40 4.62 3.36
CA LEU A 51 7.64 3.23 3.77
C LEU A 51 8.40 3.15 5.09
N GLU A 52 9.37 4.04 5.31
CA GLU A 52 10.10 4.14 6.59
C GLU A 52 9.19 4.55 7.74
N HIS A 53 8.13 5.33 7.51
CA HIS A 53 7.19 5.75 8.55
C HIS A 53 5.92 4.88 8.62
N CYS A 54 5.92 3.70 7.99
CA CYS A 54 4.78 2.79 7.94
C CYS A 54 4.64 1.96 9.22
N SER A 55 4.30 2.64 10.31
CA SER A 55 4.06 2.08 11.64
C SER A 55 2.90 2.82 12.30
N LEU A 56 2.28 2.21 13.31
CA LEU A 56 1.10 2.77 13.98
C LEU A 56 1.34 4.19 14.54
N ASP A 57 2.51 4.43 15.12
CA ASP A 57 2.90 5.70 15.74
C ASP A 57 3.81 6.58 14.84
N GLY A 58 4.09 6.13 13.62
CA GLY A 58 4.97 6.81 12.68
C GLY A 58 6.45 6.74 13.05
N THR A 59 6.85 5.85 13.95
CA THR A 59 8.26 5.52 14.16
C THR A 59 8.91 4.91 12.92
N LYS A 60 10.23 5.07 12.81
CA LYS A 60 10.96 4.53 11.66
C LYS A 60 11.06 3.01 11.71
N VAL A 61 10.63 2.37 10.63
CA VAL A 61 10.72 0.92 10.38
C VAL A 61 11.56 0.65 9.13
N LYS A 62 11.93 -0.62 8.92
CA LYS A 62 12.60 -1.04 7.68
C LYS A 62 11.65 -0.87 6.50
N ALA A 63 11.95 0.06 5.58
CA ALA A 63 11.11 0.34 4.41
C ALA A 63 10.77 -0.92 3.59
N MET A 64 11.70 -1.89 3.50
CA MET A 64 11.47 -3.16 2.81
C MET A 64 10.37 -4.00 3.46
N ALA A 65 10.25 -4.01 4.79
CA ALA A 65 9.17 -4.73 5.48
C ALA A 65 7.82 -4.10 5.15
N SER A 66 7.73 -2.77 5.14
CA SER A 66 6.54 -2.03 4.73
C SER A 66 6.17 -2.28 3.27
N LEU A 67 7.15 -2.38 2.38
CA LEU A 67 6.93 -2.71 0.97
C LEU A 67 6.40 -4.13 0.79
N GLU A 68 7.02 -5.11 1.45
CA GLU A 68 6.56 -6.50 1.43
C GLU A 68 5.13 -6.66 1.95
N ARG A 69 4.78 -5.86 2.95
CA ARG A 69 3.44 -5.80 3.51
C ARG A 69 2.40 -5.29 2.51
N ILE A 70 2.73 -4.24 1.74
CA ILE A 70 1.87 -3.76 0.65
C ILE A 70 1.77 -4.83 -0.44
N ASN A 71 2.90 -5.41 -0.87
CA ASN A 71 2.94 -6.45 -1.91
C ASN A 71 2.11 -7.68 -1.54
N ALA A 72 2.04 -8.05 -0.26
CA ALA A 72 1.22 -9.17 0.20
C ALA A 72 -0.28 -8.97 -0.07
N LEU A 73 -0.74 -7.73 -0.30
CA LEU A 73 -2.12 -7.43 -0.64
C LEU A 73 -2.41 -7.54 -2.14
N LEU A 74 -1.40 -7.70 -2.99
CA LEU A 74 -1.54 -7.55 -4.44
C LEU A 74 -1.59 -8.91 -5.13
N ASN A 75 -2.53 -9.09 -6.05
CA ASN A 75 -2.43 -10.19 -7.01
C ASN A 75 -1.41 -9.87 -8.11
N GLY A 76 -1.13 -10.82 -8.99
CA GLY A 76 -0.12 -10.63 -10.06
C GLY A 76 -0.36 -9.41 -10.95
N HIS A 77 -1.62 -9.13 -11.32
CA HIS A 77 -1.95 -7.98 -12.15
C HIS A 77 -1.74 -6.64 -11.42
N GLU A 78 -2.13 -6.58 -10.15
CA GLU A 78 -1.95 -5.40 -9.31
C GLU A 78 -0.48 -5.17 -8.98
N GLN A 79 0.30 -6.24 -8.75
CA GLN A 79 1.73 -6.16 -8.53
C GLN A 79 2.45 -5.57 -9.76
N ASP A 80 2.08 -5.98 -10.97
CA ASP A 80 2.64 -5.41 -12.20
C ASP A 80 2.32 -3.91 -12.34
N GLN A 81 1.12 -3.49 -11.97
CA GLN A 81 0.73 -2.07 -11.96
C GLN A 81 1.53 -1.29 -10.90
N PHE A 82 1.65 -1.84 -9.70
CA PHE A 82 2.37 -1.23 -8.60
C PHE A 82 3.87 -1.10 -8.89
N ASN A 83 4.48 -2.10 -9.52
CA ASN A 83 5.88 -2.04 -9.97
C ASN A 83 6.08 -0.89 -10.98
N ARG A 84 5.21 -0.79 -12.00
CA ARG A 84 5.24 0.33 -12.96
C ARG A 84 5.04 1.69 -12.30
N PHE A 85 4.19 1.75 -11.28
CA PHE A 85 4.01 2.96 -10.48
C PHE A 85 5.32 3.33 -9.76
N ILE A 86 5.95 2.39 -9.05
CA ILE A 86 7.23 2.61 -8.35
C ILE A 86 8.33 3.05 -9.33
N ASP A 87 8.43 2.41 -10.49
CA ASP A 87 9.41 2.78 -11.53
C ASP A 87 9.19 4.22 -12.00
N SER A 88 7.93 4.63 -12.14
CA SER A 88 7.59 6.01 -12.53
C SER A 88 8.04 7.05 -11.50
N LEU A 89 8.20 6.68 -10.23
CA LEU A 89 8.68 7.59 -9.17
C LEU A 89 10.17 7.91 -9.30
N ALA A 90 10.93 7.08 -10.02
CA ALA A 90 12.34 7.31 -10.30
C ALA A 90 12.56 8.31 -11.45
N ILE A 91 11.53 8.52 -12.28
CA ILE A 91 11.54 9.54 -13.34
C ILE A 91 11.21 10.88 -12.68
N ASN A 92 11.93 11.94 -13.03
CA ASN A 92 11.63 13.30 -12.56
C ASN A 92 10.27 13.75 -13.12
N GLN A 93 9.19 13.46 -12.40
CA GLN A 93 7.84 13.91 -12.74
C GLN A 93 7.74 15.42 -12.52
N THR A 94 7.41 16.16 -13.58
CA THR A 94 7.01 17.56 -13.49
C THR A 94 5.58 17.65 -12.94
N SER A 95 5.17 18.82 -12.47
CA SER A 95 3.81 19.07 -11.97
C SER A 95 2.70 18.82 -13.00
N ASP A 96 3.03 18.83 -14.30
CA ASP A 96 2.10 18.55 -15.40
C ASP A 96 2.00 17.05 -15.75
N SER A 97 2.78 16.19 -15.07
CA SER A 97 2.71 14.76 -15.31
C SER A 97 1.35 14.22 -14.86
N PRO A 98 0.65 13.41 -15.69
CA PRO A 98 -0.66 12.88 -15.32
C PRO A 98 -0.56 12.07 -14.02
N VAL A 99 -1.56 12.22 -13.16
CA VAL A 99 -1.66 11.46 -11.90
C VAL A 99 -1.68 9.97 -12.22
N ARG A 100 -0.59 9.28 -11.87
CA ARG A 100 -0.49 7.83 -12.02
C ARG A 100 -1.06 7.15 -10.79
N VAL A 101 -2.02 6.29 -11.03
CA VAL A 101 -2.62 5.44 -10.00
C VAL A 101 -1.62 4.34 -9.61
N ALA A 102 -1.51 4.05 -8.32
CA ALA A 102 -0.61 3.02 -7.80
C ALA A 102 -0.94 1.63 -8.34
N TRP A 103 -2.22 1.23 -8.30
CA TRP A 103 -2.78 0.08 -9.02
C TRP A 103 -4.31 0.20 -9.08
N SER A 104 -4.96 -0.64 -9.88
CA SER A 104 -6.42 -0.73 -9.96
C SER A 104 -6.91 -1.89 -9.07
N PRO A 105 -7.68 -1.61 -7.99
CA PRO A 105 -8.18 -2.67 -7.12
C PRO A 105 -9.04 -3.69 -7.87
N SER A 106 -8.77 -4.96 -7.63
CA SER A 106 -9.54 -6.08 -8.16
C SER A 106 -10.75 -6.38 -7.27
N ASN A 107 -11.72 -7.09 -7.84
CA ASN A 107 -12.84 -7.63 -7.07
C ASN A 107 -12.36 -8.61 -5.99
N ALA A 108 -13.04 -8.61 -4.84
CA ALA A 108 -12.73 -9.44 -3.67
C ALA A 108 -12.42 -10.91 -4.00
N TRP A 109 -13.27 -11.55 -4.81
CA TRP A 109 -13.17 -12.97 -5.16
C TRP A 109 -11.89 -13.33 -5.93
N ARG A 110 -11.30 -12.39 -6.69
CA ARG A 110 -10.03 -12.61 -7.40
C ARG A 110 -8.81 -12.49 -6.48
N LYS A 111 -8.99 -11.93 -5.28
CA LYS A 111 -7.94 -11.69 -4.30
C LYS A 111 -8.02 -12.59 -3.08
N GLU A 112 -9.07 -13.41 -2.96
CA GLU A 112 -9.31 -14.23 -1.77
C GLU A 112 -8.07 -15.06 -1.39
N ALA A 113 -7.50 -15.81 -2.33
CA ALA A 113 -6.29 -16.60 -2.09
C ALA A 113 -5.08 -15.74 -1.66
N VAL A 114 -4.94 -14.54 -2.23
CA VAL A 114 -3.87 -13.59 -1.89
C VAL A 114 -4.06 -13.07 -0.47
N LEU A 115 -5.26 -12.66 -0.11
CA LEU A 115 -5.57 -12.10 1.21
C LEU A 115 -5.47 -13.15 2.32
N VAL A 116 -5.90 -14.39 2.05
CA VAL A 116 -5.70 -15.51 2.97
C VAL A 116 -4.21 -15.80 3.16
N ALA A 117 -3.43 -15.80 2.08
CA ALA A 117 -1.97 -15.95 2.18
C ALA A 117 -1.34 -14.79 2.98
N ALA A 118 -1.79 -13.56 2.75
CA ALA A 118 -1.32 -12.37 3.46
C ALA A 118 -1.62 -12.45 4.97
N GLN A 119 -2.83 -12.87 5.34
CA GLN A 119 -3.23 -13.09 6.74
C GLN A 119 -2.33 -14.12 7.43
N ASN A 120 -2.01 -15.21 6.72
CA ASN A 120 -1.16 -16.28 7.25
C ASN A 120 0.35 -15.98 7.17
N SER A 121 0.73 -14.82 6.62
CA SER A 121 2.12 -14.51 6.31
C SER A 121 2.95 -14.01 7.50
N GLY A 122 2.31 -13.69 8.63
CA GLY A 122 2.94 -13.08 9.81
C GLY A 122 3.41 -11.64 9.60
N ARG A 123 3.03 -10.98 8.50
CA ARG A 123 3.42 -9.59 8.17
C ARG A 123 2.49 -8.52 8.73
N PHE A 124 1.37 -8.92 9.31
CA PHE A 124 0.31 -8.05 9.81
C PHE A 124 0.14 -8.30 11.31
N ASP A 125 0.00 -7.22 12.07
CA ASP A 125 -0.07 -7.25 13.53
C ASP A 125 -1.51 -7.46 14.00
N GLY A 126 -2.48 -7.15 13.13
CA GLY A 126 -3.91 -7.16 13.44
C GLY A 126 -4.35 -5.83 14.05
N LEU A 127 -5.61 -5.46 13.81
CA LEU A 127 -6.26 -4.41 14.58
C LEU A 127 -6.87 -5.06 15.82
N ALA A 128 -6.36 -4.69 17.00
CA ALA A 128 -6.90 -5.09 18.30
C ALA A 128 -8.32 -4.55 18.53
#